data_AF-A0A1I0U9U8-F1
#
_entry.id   AF-A0A1I0U9U8-F1
#
_cell.length_a   1.000
_cell.length_b   1.000
_cell.length_c   1.000
_cell.angle_alpha   90.00
_cell.angle_beta   90.00
_cell.angle_gamma   90.00
#
_symmetry.space_group_name_H-M   'P 1'
#
loop_
_entity.id
_entity.type
_entity.pdbx_description
1 polymer ?
#
loop_
_entity_poly.entity_id
_entity_poly.type
_entity_poly.pdbx_seq_one_letter_code
_entity_poly.pdbx_strand_id
1 'polypeptide(L)'
;MRLSNRTFQKINRSRAVQDAVARKAQRVAATARSITANEGGTASITVVSGVRPGGRAYTNVVSSSRDEEYGTETTPRIRALGRAARAN
;
A
#
# COMPACT_ATOMS: atom_id res chain seq x y z
N MET A 1 -25.26 -14.08 5.25
CA MET A 1 -25.06 -13.72 6.67
C MET A 1 -24.48 -12.32 6.76
N ARG A 2 -25.16 -11.37 7.41
CA ARG A 2 -24.66 -9.99 7.56
C ARG A 2 -23.98 -9.86 8.93
N LEU A 3 -22.69 -9.52 8.95
CA LEU A 3 -21.97 -9.28 10.20
C LEU A 3 -22.55 -8.06 10.93
N SER A 4 -22.66 -8.15 12.27
CA SER A 4 -22.97 -6.97 13.08
C SER A 4 -21.81 -5.97 13.02
N ASN A 5 -22.09 -4.67 13.12
CA ASN A 5 -21.05 -3.63 13.13
C ASN A 5 -20.03 -3.85 14.26
N ARG A 6 -20.49 -4.30 15.44
CA ARG A 6 -19.63 -4.59 16.59
C ARG A 6 -18.68 -5.76 16.28
N THR A 7 -19.18 -6.84 15.67
CA THR A 7 -18.37 -7.99 15.27
C THR A 7 -17.35 -7.59 14.19
N PHE A 8 -17.77 -6.81 13.19
CA PHE A 8 -16.90 -6.28 12.14
C PHE A 8 -15.74 -5.45 12.72
N GLN A 9 -16.04 -4.52 13.62
CA GLN A 9 -15.02 -3.70 14.27
C GLN A 9 -14.06 -4.54 15.12
N LYS A 10 -14.57 -5.54 15.86
CA LYS A 10 -13.73 -6.44 16.66
C LYS A 10 -12.74 -7.23 15.79
N ILE A 11 -13.21 -7.74 14.66
CA ILE A 11 -12.36 -8.46 13.70
C ILE A 11 -11.28 -7.53 13.13
N ASN A 12 -11.63 -6.33 12.69
CA ASN A 12 -10.67 -5.38 12.11
C ASN A 12 -9.67 -4.81 13.15
N ARG A 13 -10.05 -4.76 14.43
CA ARG A 13 -9.14 -4.42 15.52
C ARG A 13 -8.25 -5.58 15.95
N SER A 14 -8.53 -6.80 15.50
CA SER A 14 -7.70 -7.96 15.84
C SER A 14 -6.31 -7.84 15.23
N ARG A 15 -5.30 -8.23 16.01
CA ARG A 15 -3.91 -8.18 15.58
C ARG A 15 -3.65 -9.06 14.36
N ALA A 16 -4.26 -10.24 14.31
CA ALA A 16 -4.14 -11.17 13.19
C ALA A 16 -4.56 -10.55 11.84
N VAL A 17 -5.69 -9.82 11.81
CA VAL A 17 -6.15 -9.14 10.59
C VAL A 17 -5.20 -8.01 10.21
N GLN A 18 -4.79 -7.19 11.18
CA GLN A 18 -3.85 -6.10 10.92
C GLN A 18 -2.51 -6.61 10.39
N ASP A 19 -1.96 -7.67 10.99
CA ASP A 19 -0.72 -8.29 10.55
C ASP A 19 -0.84 -8.94 9.17
N ALA A 20 -1.99 -9.51 8.83
CA ALA A 20 -2.21 -10.08 7.50
C ALA A 20 -2.18 -8.97 6.42
N VAL A 21 -2.88 -7.87 6.65
CA VAL A 21 -2.91 -6.74 5.71
C VAL A 21 -1.55 -6.04 5.65
N ALA A 22 -0.87 -5.88 6.79
CA ALA A 22 0.47 -5.31 6.85
C ALA A 22 1.50 -6.15 6.08
N ARG A 23 1.49 -7.48 6.23
CA ARG A 23 2.38 -8.38 5.48
C ARG A 23 2.17 -8.30 3.97
N LYS A 24 0.91 -8.18 3.52
CA LYS A 24 0.62 -7.96 2.11
C LYS A 24 1.20 -6.63 1.63
N ALA A 25 0.97 -5.55 2.38
CA ALA A 25 1.48 -4.22 2.03
C ALA A 25 3.02 -4.17 2.03
N GLN A 26 3.69 -4.86 2.94
CA GLN A 26 5.15 -4.95 2.98
C GLN A 26 5.72 -5.63 1.73
N ARG A 27 5.08 -6.70 1.23
CA ARG A 27 5.48 -7.35 -0.03
C ARG A 27 5.34 -6.40 -1.23
N VAL A 28 4.20 -5.72 -1.33
CA VAL A 28 3.97 -4.71 -2.37
C VAL A 28 5.01 -3.58 -2.27
N ALA A 29 5.30 -3.09 -1.07
CA ALA A 29 6.31 -2.06 -0.85
C ALA A 29 7.72 -2.52 -1.24
N ALA A 30 8.10 -3.76 -0.93
CA ALA A 30 9.38 -4.33 -1.34
C ALA A 30 9.49 -4.41 -2.87
N THR A 31 8.45 -4.90 -3.55
CA THR A 31 8.42 -4.91 -5.03
C THR A 31 8.50 -3.51 -5.60
N ALA A 32 7.76 -2.53 -5.05
CA ALA A 32 7.79 -1.15 -5.53
C ALA A 32 9.19 -0.54 -5.37
N ARG A 33 9.85 -0.73 -4.21
CA ARG A 33 11.22 -0.27 -3.96
C ARG A 33 12.20 -0.88 -4.96
N SER A 34 12.05 -2.17 -5.26
CA SER A 34 12.88 -2.85 -6.25
C SER A 34 12.70 -2.24 -7.64
N ILE A 35 11.46 -1.99 -8.08
CA ILE A 35 11.18 -1.35 -9.37
C ILE A 35 11.80 0.06 -9.42
N THR A 36 11.54 0.89 -8.41
CA THR A 36 12.11 2.25 -8.33
C THR A 36 13.63 2.22 -8.40
N ALA A 37 14.29 1.35 -7.62
CA ALA A 37 15.75 1.26 -7.61
C ALA A 37 16.33 0.79 -8.97
N ASN A 38 15.71 -0.19 -9.61
CA ASN A 38 16.18 -0.72 -10.89
C ASN A 38 16.00 0.27 -12.06
N GLU A 39 15.01 1.16 -11.96
CA GLU A 39 14.66 2.11 -13.02
C GLU A 39 15.17 3.53 -12.73
N GLY A 40 16.03 3.68 -11.71
CA GLY A 40 16.66 4.96 -11.36
C GLY A 40 15.72 6.00 -10.74
N GLY A 41 14.57 5.57 -10.23
CA GLY A 41 13.61 6.44 -9.55
C GLY A 41 14.12 6.89 -8.17
N THR A 42 13.57 8.01 -7.70
CA THR A 42 13.93 8.64 -6.43
C THR A 42 12.80 8.58 -5.40
N ALA A 43 11.65 8.01 -5.77
CA ALA A 43 10.50 7.86 -4.89
C ALA A 43 10.83 7.07 -3.61
N SER A 44 10.55 7.68 -2.46
CA SER A 44 10.54 6.98 -1.18
C SER A 44 9.22 6.23 -1.00
N ILE A 45 9.31 4.92 -0.79
CA ILE A 45 8.14 4.04 -0.61
C ILE A 45 7.96 3.69 0.86
N THR A 46 6.83 4.13 1.43
CA THR A 46 6.48 3.94 2.83
C THR A 46 5.19 3.13 3.00
N VAL A 47 5.01 2.55 4.18
CA VAL A 47 3.82 1.76 4.53
C VAL A 47 3.14 2.44 5.71
N VAL A 48 1.86 2.79 5.56
CA VAL A 48 1.08 3.49 6.57
C VAL A 48 -0.14 2.64 6.92
N SER A 49 -0.25 2.23 8.18
CA SER A 49 -1.37 1.44 8.68
C SER A 49 -2.28 2.24 9.61
N GLY A 50 -3.54 1.83 9.71
CA GLY A 50 -4.47 2.41 10.67
C GLY A 50 -5.85 1.77 10.63
N VAL A 51 -6.80 2.41 11.29
CA VAL A 51 -8.22 2.04 11.28
C VAL A 51 -9.02 3.24 10.80
N ARG A 52 -9.83 3.05 9.75
CA ARG A 52 -10.70 4.12 9.22
C ARG A 52 -11.83 4.45 10.21
N PRO A 53 -12.50 5.62 10.13
CA PRO A 53 -13.62 5.96 11.02
C PRO A 53 -14.74 4.90 11.10
N GLY A 54 -14.98 4.15 10.02
CA GLY A 54 -15.92 3.02 9.99
C GLY A 54 -15.41 1.72 10.62
N GLY A 55 -14.24 1.72 11.27
CA GLY A 55 -13.65 0.58 11.96
C GLY A 55 -12.93 -0.43 11.08
N ARG A 56 -12.74 -0.15 9.79
CA ARG A 56 -12.01 -1.03 8.86
C ARG A 56 -10.49 -0.81 8.99
N ALA A 57 -9.74 -1.87 9.25
CA ALA A 57 -8.28 -1.81 9.22
C ALA A 57 -7.79 -1.57 7.79
N TYR A 58 -6.73 -0.79 7.64
CA TYR A 58 -6.10 -0.55 6.36
C TYR A 58 -4.58 -0.51 6.50
N THR A 59 -3.91 -0.78 5.38
CA THR A 59 -2.50 -0.50 5.22
C THR A 59 -2.30 0.01 3.80
N ASN A 60 -1.79 1.22 3.67
CA ASN A 60 -1.49 1.85 2.39
C ASN A 60 0.01 1.77 2.12
N VAL A 61 0.36 1.60 0.85
CA VAL A 61 1.72 1.80 0.36
C VAL A 61 1.74 3.15 -0.34
N VAL A 62 2.63 4.05 0.10
CA VAL A 62 2.64 5.45 -0.31
C VAL A 62 3.99 5.77 -0.95
N SER A 63 3.96 6.44 -2.09
CA SER A 63 5.12 7.00 -2.77
C SER A 63 5.24 8.49 -2.44
N SER A 64 6.48 8.97 -2.26
CA SER A 64 6.76 10.41 -2.16
C SER A 64 6.75 11.14 -3.51
N SER A 65 6.79 10.42 -4.64
CA SER A 65 6.78 11.00 -5.98
C SER A 65 5.54 10.57 -6.74
N ARG A 66 4.66 11.54 -7.02
CA ARG A 66 3.51 11.36 -7.91
C ARG A 66 3.96 11.29 -9.38
N ASP A 67 4.97 12.08 -9.73
CA ASP A 67 5.41 12.24 -11.11
C ASP A 67 6.05 10.97 -11.65
N GLU A 68 6.81 10.24 -10.83
CA GLU A 68 7.34 8.92 -11.20
C GLU A 68 6.23 7.86 -11.41
N GLU A 69 5.04 8.02 -10.81
CA GLU A 69 3.94 7.07 -10.98
C GLU A 69 3.12 7.30 -12.26
N TYR A 70 2.89 8.58 -12.59
CA TYR A 70 2.00 8.98 -13.67
C TYR A 70 2.73 9.47 -14.91
N GLY A 71 3.98 9.91 -14.77
CA GLY A 71 4.73 10.64 -15.78
C GLY A 71 4.31 12.11 -15.84
N THR A 72 5.26 12.95 -16.22
CA THR A 72 5.03 14.35 -16.61
C THR A 72 5.79 14.62 -17.92
N GLU A 73 5.78 15.86 -18.40
CA GLU A 73 6.58 16.25 -19.57
C GLU A 73 8.09 16.03 -19.36
N THR A 74 8.57 16.23 -18.12
CA THR A 74 10.00 16.18 -17.78
C THR A 74 10.39 14.96 -16.96
N THR A 75 9.42 14.23 -16.40
CA THR A 75 9.67 13.05 -15.55
C THR A 75 9.11 11.80 -16.23
N PRO A 76 9.95 10.81 -16.57
CA PRO A 76 9.48 9.57 -17.16
C PRO A 76 8.66 8.76 -16.16
N ARG A 77 7.70 8.00 -16.69
CA ARG A 77 6.81 7.16 -15.90
C ARG A 77 7.45 5.81 -15.56
N ILE A 78 7.67 5.54 -14.27
CA ILE A 78 8.11 4.25 -13.72
C ILE A 78 6.90 3.38 -13.33
N ARG A 79 5.88 4.00 -12.71
CA ARG A 79 4.65 3.35 -12.23
C ARG A 79 4.93 2.21 -11.22
N ALA A 80 5.86 2.43 -10.30
CA ALA A 80 6.34 1.40 -9.37
C ALA A 80 5.20 0.81 -8.49
N LEU A 81 4.38 1.66 -7.87
CA LEU A 81 3.24 1.24 -7.05
C LEU A 81 2.21 0.48 -7.87
N GLY A 82 1.83 1.02 -9.03
CA GLY A 82 0.82 0.41 -9.89
C GLY A 82 1.25 -0.96 -10.43
N ARG A 83 2.55 -1.15 -10.68
CA ARG A 83 3.12 -2.44 -11.12
C ARG A 83 3.26 -3.41 -9.94
N ALA A 84 3.79 -2.95 -8.81
CA ALA A 84 3.94 -3.76 -7.61
C ALA A 84 2.60 -4.31 -7.10
N ALA A 85 1.53 -3.53 -7.17
CA ALA A 85 0.19 -3.95 -6.77
C ALA A 85 -0.39 -5.06 -7.65
N ARG A 86 0.01 -5.17 -8.92
CA ARG A 86 -0.45 -6.23 -9.83
C ARG A 86 0.34 -7.52 -9.70
N ALA A 87 1.61 -7.42 -9.32
CA ALA A 87 2.50 -8.56 -9.17
C ALA A 87 2.24 -9.37 -7.89
N ASN A 88 1.46 -8.83 -6.95
CA ASN A 88 1.26 -9.40 -5.62
C ASN A 88 -0.18 -9.80 -5.37
#